data_AF-A0A0G4LRT2-F1
#
_entry.id   AF-A0A0G4LRT2-F1
#
_cell.length_a   1.000
_cell.length_b   1.000
_cell.length_c   1.000
_cell.angle_alpha   90.00
_cell.angle_beta   90.00
_cell.angle_gamma   90.00
#
_symmetry.space_group_name_H-M   'P 1'
#
loop_
_entity.id
_entity.type
_entity.pdbx_description
1 polymer ?
#
loop_
_entity_poly.entity_id
_entity_poly.type
_entity_poly.pdbx_seq_one_letter_code
_entity_poly.pdbx_strand_id
1 'polypeptide(L)'
;MSLPEPSVSFFTAKTALVLAGVWLVYKLLELAYNVSPLHPLSHVPGPKLAAATYLPEFYHDVVLFGRYTNQIRRMHEQYGPIVRINPNEVHCNDANFADEIYAVAGHKRDKPVHQINGSALGQAGFGTVDHDVHRLRRIPLAKFFSRSMIARLEGDIQGQVQKLCDKLLAQSGK
;
A
#
# COMPACT_ATOMS: atom_id res chain seq x y z
N MET A 1 57.10 21.84 18.00
CA MET A 1 56.23 21.28 19.06
C MET A 1 54.82 21.27 18.51
N SER A 2 54.45 20.18 17.83
CA SER A 2 53.17 20.00 17.16
C SER A 2 52.23 19.25 18.10
N LEU A 3 51.10 19.86 18.45
CA LEU A 3 50.07 19.22 19.27
C LEU A 3 49.34 18.15 18.44
N PRO A 4 49.01 16.98 19.01
CA PRO A 4 48.24 15.96 18.30
C PRO A 4 46.79 16.41 18.17
N GLU A 5 46.31 16.55 16.94
CA GLU A 5 44.88 16.68 16.62
C GLU A 5 44.14 15.42 17.09
N PRO A 6 43.13 15.51 17.98
CA PRO A 6 42.34 14.36 18.35
C PRO A 6 41.44 13.98 17.17
N SER A 7 41.82 12.93 16.44
CA SER A 7 40.92 12.28 15.49
C SER A 7 39.80 11.59 16.26
N VAL A 8 38.72 12.31 16.55
CA VAL A 8 37.51 11.74 17.09
C VAL A 8 36.89 10.86 16.01
N SER A 9 37.22 9.56 16.02
CA SER A 9 36.60 8.60 15.12
C SER A 9 35.16 8.34 15.59
N PHE A 10 34.21 9.08 15.02
CA PHE A 10 32.77 8.95 15.28
C PHE A 10 32.22 7.53 14.96
N PHE A 11 32.97 6.74 14.19
CA PHE A 11 32.62 5.38 13.78
C PHE A 11 33.46 4.34 14.52
N THR A 12 33.11 4.09 15.78
CA THR A 12 33.68 2.99 16.58
C THR A 12 32.60 1.91 16.77
N ALA A 13 32.96 0.64 16.95
CA ALA A 13 31.99 -0.44 17.23
C ALA A 13 31.05 -0.11 18.42
N LYS A 14 31.58 0.60 19.43
CA LYS A 14 30.79 1.12 20.56
C LYS A 14 29.71 2.11 20.12
N THR A 15 30.00 3.05 19.21
CA THR A 15 28.99 4.00 18.73
C THR A 15 27.92 3.29 17.91
N ALA A 16 28.31 2.32 17.07
CA ALA A 16 27.36 1.48 16.33
C ALA A 16 26.42 0.67 17.25
N LEU A 17 26.95 0.04 18.31
CA LEU A 17 26.15 -0.70 19.29
C LEU A 17 25.18 0.21 20.07
N VAL A 18 25.64 1.40 20.47
CA VAL A 18 24.78 2.39 21.14
C VAL A 18 23.65 2.82 20.20
N LEU A 19 23.95 3.14 18.93
CA LEU A 19 22.93 3.52 17.95
C LEU A 19 21.93 2.39 17.69
N ALA A 20 22.40 1.14 17.57
CA ALA A 20 21.52 -0.02 17.41
C ALA A 20 20.62 -0.22 18.64
N GLY A 21 21.16 -0.05 19.85
CA GLY A 21 20.39 -0.11 21.10
C GLY A 21 19.33 0.99 21.18
N VAL A 22 19.68 2.23 20.88
CA VAL A 22 18.74 3.36 20.84
C VAL A 22 17.64 3.12 19.81
N TRP A 23 18.00 2.65 18.61
CA TRP A 23 17.04 2.31 17.57
C TRP A 23 16.07 1.19 18.01
N LEU A 24 16.59 0.14 18.66
CA LEU A 24 15.76 -0.95 19.16
C LEU A 24 14.78 -0.48 20.24
N VAL A 25 15.25 0.33 21.20
CA VAL A 25 14.39 0.93 22.24
C VAL A 25 13.30 1.80 21.59
N TYR A 26 13.66 2.63 20.62
CA TYR A 26 12.70 3.43 19.86
C TYR A 26 11.64 2.55 19.18
N LYS A 27 12.03 1.45 18.53
CA LYS A 27 11.07 0.51 17.91
C LYS A 27 10.17 -0.18 18.92
N LEU A 28 10.69 -0.58 20.07
CA LEU A 28 9.88 -1.18 21.13
C LEU A 28 8.86 -0.18 21.69
N LEU A 29 9.27 1.08 21.88
CA LEU A 29 8.35 2.16 22.30
C LEU A 29 7.28 2.44 21.24
N GLU A 30 7.64 2.44 19.96
CA GLU A 30 6.70 2.60 18.85
C GLU A 30 5.67 1.45 18.83
N LEU A 31 6.11 0.20 18.93
CA LEU A 31 5.21 -0.96 19.01
C LEU A 31 4.26 -0.87 20.22
N ALA A 32 4.79 -0.50 21.39
CA ALA A 32 4.01 -0.33 22.61
C ALA A 32 2.97 0.80 22.46
N TYR A 33 3.36 1.94 21.88
CA TYR A 33 2.45 3.04 21.60
C TYR A 33 1.33 2.62 20.65
N ASN A 34 1.66 1.92 19.55
CA ASN A 34 0.69 1.54 18.52
C ASN A 34 -0.44 0.63 19.04
N VAL A 35 -0.15 -0.23 20.02
CA VAL A 35 -1.16 -1.08 20.68
C VAL A 35 -1.77 -0.47 21.94
N SER A 36 -1.20 0.64 22.43
CA SER A 36 -1.68 1.29 23.64
C SER A 36 -3.04 1.96 23.43
N PRO A 37 -3.83 2.16 24.51
CA PRO A 37 -5.06 2.94 24.46
C PRO A 37 -4.85 4.39 24.01
N LEU A 38 -3.62 4.91 24.08
CA LEU A 38 -3.28 6.27 23.65
C LEU A 38 -3.28 6.41 22.13
N HIS A 39 -3.18 5.30 21.38
CA HIS A 39 -3.23 5.34 19.93
C HIS A 39 -4.65 5.70 19.47
N PRO A 40 -4.85 6.62 18.51
CA PRO A 40 -6.17 7.05 18.06
C PRO A 40 -7.04 5.89 17.52
N LEU A 41 -6.41 4.90 16.90
CA LEU A 41 -7.08 3.69 16.37
C LEU A 41 -7.16 2.52 17.37
N SER A 42 -6.86 2.72 18.65
CA SER A 42 -6.86 1.65 19.66
C SER A 42 -8.23 1.01 19.90
N HIS A 43 -9.30 1.76 19.64
CA HIS A 43 -10.68 1.31 19.76
C HIS A 43 -11.15 0.43 18.58
N VAL A 44 -10.40 0.41 17.47
CA VAL A 44 -10.74 -0.39 16.29
C VAL A 44 -10.26 -1.83 16.51
N PRO A 45 -11.14 -2.84 16.37
CA PRO A 45 -10.77 -4.22 16.64
C PRO A 45 -9.81 -4.77 15.58
N GLY A 46 -8.96 -5.71 15.96
CA GLY A 46 -8.03 -6.39 15.05
C GLY A 46 -6.91 -7.14 15.78
N PRO A 47 -6.07 -7.90 15.05
CA PRO A 47 -4.95 -8.61 15.65
C PRO A 47 -3.94 -7.63 16.26
N LYS A 48 -3.55 -7.84 17.52
CA LYS A 48 -2.59 -6.96 18.22
C LYS A 48 -1.26 -6.83 17.49
N LEU A 49 -0.78 -7.90 16.84
CA LEU A 49 0.47 -7.86 16.07
C LEU A 49 0.36 -6.95 14.84
N ALA A 50 -0.78 -6.99 14.15
CA ALA A 50 -1.06 -6.11 13.01
C ALA A 50 -1.24 -4.65 13.48
N ALA A 51 -1.89 -4.43 14.63
CA ALA A 51 -1.96 -3.11 15.25
C ALA A 51 -0.59 -2.58 15.68
N ALA A 52 0.37 -3.45 16.03
CA ALA A 52 1.70 -3.06 16.52
C ALA A 52 2.68 -2.68 15.40
N THR A 53 2.64 -3.41 14.28
CA THR A 53 3.66 -3.31 13.22
C THR A 53 3.15 -3.83 11.87
N TYR A 54 3.83 -3.43 10.79
CA TYR A 54 3.59 -3.87 9.41
C TYR A 54 4.18 -5.26 9.08
N LEU A 55 4.82 -5.94 10.04
CA LEU A 55 5.45 -7.25 9.80
C LEU A 55 4.48 -8.34 9.31
N PRO A 56 3.22 -8.46 9.81
CA PRO A 56 2.28 -9.45 9.28
C PRO A 56 1.98 -9.23 7.80
N GLU A 57 1.70 -7.99 7.40
CA GLU A 57 1.50 -7.63 5.98
C GLU A 57 2.73 -8.01 5.16
N PHE A 58 3.92 -7.56 5.58
CA PHE A 58 5.17 -7.85 4.87
C PHE A 58 5.39 -9.36 4.71
N TYR A 59 5.18 -10.15 5.76
CA TYR A 59 5.31 -11.59 5.69
C TYR A 59 4.33 -12.20 4.68
N HIS A 60 3.06 -11.82 4.72
CA HIS A 60 2.05 -12.38 3.83
C HIS A 60 2.20 -11.92 2.37
N ASP A 61 2.62 -10.68 2.13
CA ASP A 61 2.69 -10.14 0.79
C ASP A 61 4.05 -10.35 0.12
N VAL A 62 5.15 -10.20 0.87
CA VAL A 62 6.50 -10.35 0.31
C VAL A 62 7.00 -11.78 0.44
N VAL A 63 6.90 -12.39 1.61
CA VAL A 63 7.44 -13.75 1.83
C VAL A 63 6.52 -14.83 1.27
N LEU A 64 5.19 -14.64 1.36
CA LEU A 64 4.20 -15.62 0.88
C LEU A 64 3.55 -15.27 -0.47
N PHE A 65 4.07 -14.24 -1.16
CA PHE A 65 3.63 -13.81 -2.50
C PHE A 65 2.15 -13.38 -2.56
N GLY A 66 1.80 -12.30 -1.86
CA GLY A 66 0.52 -11.60 -2.02
C GLY A 66 -0.68 -12.27 -1.32
N ARG A 67 -0.53 -12.71 -0.08
CA ARG A 67 -1.58 -13.42 0.67
C ARG A 67 -2.29 -12.59 1.73
N TYR A 68 -1.94 -11.33 1.93
CA TYR A 68 -2.49 -10.58 3.06
C TYR A 68 -4.00 -10.32 2.93
N THR A 69 -4.51 -10.13 1.71
CA THR A 69 -5.96 -10.00 1.44
C THR A 69 -6.78 -11.18 1.98
N ASN A 70 -6.26 -12.40 1.88
CA ASN A 70 -6.94 -13.58 2.45
C ASN A 70 -6.95 -13.54 3.97
N GLN A 71 -5.88 -13.02 4.57
CA GLN A 71 -5.81 -12.85 6.01
C GLN A 71 -6.77 -11.74 6.47
N ILE A 72 -6.85 -10.61 5.76
CA ILE A 72 -7.83 -9.54 6.03
C ILE A 72 -9.26 -10.08 5.99
N ARG A 73 -9.61 -10.93 5.02
CA ARG A 73 -10.93 -11.59 4.98
C ARG A 73 -11.22 -12.36 6.27
N ARG A 74 -10.26 -13.18 6.75
CA ARG A 74 -10.41 -13.91 8.02
C ARG A 74 -10.52 -12.97 9.22
N MET A 75 -9.81 -11.84 9.19
CA MET A 75 -9.97 -10.84 10.24
C MET A 75 -11.39 -10.26 10.22
N HIS A 76 -11.99 -9.99 9.06
CA HIS A 76 -13.39 -9.56 9.00
C HIS A 76 -14.37 -10.59 9.55
N GLU A 77 -14.12 -11.88 9.28
CA GLU A 77 -14.92 -12.98 9.85
C GLU A 77 -14.85 -13.02 11.39
N GLN A 78 -13.71 -12.61 11.97
CA GLN A 78 -13.48 -12.65 13.42
C GLN A 78 -13.84 -11.35 14.15
N TYR A 79 -13.49 -10.19 13.59
CA TYR A 79 -13.53 -8.90 14.27
C TYR A 79 -14.67 -8.00 13.77
N GLY A 80 -15.34 -8.36 12.67
CA GLY A 80 -16.47 -7.62 12.11
C GLY A 80 -16.11 -6.76 10.90
N PRO A 81 -17.00 -5.83 10.50
CA PRO A 81 -16.90 -5.11 9.22
C PRO A 81 -15.79 -4.06 9.17
N ILE A 82 -15.26 -3.60 10.31
CA ILE A 82 -14.20 -2.60 10.38
C ILE A 82 -13.06 -3.18 11.22
N VAL A 83 -11.88 -3.32 10.62
CA VAL A 83 -10.75 -4.02 11.22
C VAL A 83 -9.48 -3.22 11.08
N ARG A 84 -8.73 -3.07 12.17
CA ARG A 84 -7.38 -2.51 12.14
C ARG A 84 -6.40 -3.55 11.61
N ILE A 85 -5.91 -3.32 10.39
CA ILE A 85 -5.04 -4.27 9.66
C ILE A 85 -3.56 -3.88 9.71
N ASN A 86 -3.24 -2.67 10.17
CA ASN A 86 -1.87 -2.16 10.35
C ASN A 86 -1.88 -1.08 11.44
N PRO A 87 -0.70 -0.56 11.87
CA PRO A 87 -0.66 0.51 12.86
C PRO A 87 -1.53 1.72 12.50
N ASN A 88 -1.48 2.16 11.24
CA ASN A 88 -2.17 3.34 10.77
C ASN A 88 -3.24 3.06 9.69
N GLU A 89 -3.63 1.80 9.48
CA GLU A 89 -4.70 1.45 8.53
C GLU A 89 -5.81 0.64 9.15
N VAL A 90 -7.00 0.93 8.65
CA VAL A 90 -8.23 0.23 8.91
C VAL A 90 -8.77 -0.25 7.58
N HIS A 91 -9.17 -1.51 7.53
CA HIS A 91 -9.90 -2.09 6.41
C HIS A 91 -11.39 -2.10 6.74
N CYS A 92 -12.20 -1.66 5.79
CA CYS A 92 -13.65 -1.58 5.92
C CYS A 92 -14.29 -2.51 4.88
N ASN A 93 -15.21 -3.35 5.35
CA ASN A 93 -16.04 -4.24 4.56
C ASN A 93 -17.52 -3.92 4.84
N ASP A 94 -17.90 -2.66 4.65
CA ASP A 94 -19.25 -2.14 4.78
C ASP A 94 -19.54 -1.14 3.65
N ALA A 95 -20.57 -1.44 2.85
CA ALA A 95 -20.96 -0.61 1.72
C ALA A 95 -21.42 0.80 2.12
N ASN A 96 -21.88 0.98 3.37
CA ASN A 96 -22.31 2.28 3.88
C ASN A 96 -21.16 3.29 3.99
N PHE A 97 -19.91 2.83 3.99
CA PHE A 97 -18.71 3.68 4.04
C PHE A 97 -18.13 4.01 2.65
N ALA A 98 -18.77 3.58 1.56
CA ALA A 98 -18.23 3.77 0.21
C ALA A 98 -17.96 5.24 -0.11
N ASP A 99 -18.89 6.15 0.23
CA ASP A 99 -18.75 7.58 -0.06
C ASP A 99 -17.63 8.24 0.77
N GLU A 100 -17.48 7.84 2.04
CA GLU A 100 -16.41 8.32 2.94
C GLU A 100 -15.03 7.87 2.47
N ILE A 101 -14.90 6.60 2.06
CA ILE A 101 -13.61 6.00 1.65
C ILE A 101 -13.21 6.47 0.25
N TYR A 102 -14.13 6.46 -0.71
CA TYR A 102 -13.83 6.79 -2.10
C TYR A 102 -13.94 8.28 -2.43
N ALA A 103 -14.13 9.13 -1.41
CA ALA A 103 -14.02 10.59 -1.54
C ALA A 103 -14.91 11.16 -2.67
N VAL A 104 -16.15 10.66 -2.76
CA VAL A 104 -17.14 11.15 -3.72
C VAL A 104 -17.44 12.62 -3.44
N ALA A 105 -17.69 13.44 -4.46
CA ALA A 105 -18.03 14.87 -4.34
C ALA A 105 -16.90 15.85 -3.94
N GLY A 106 -15.65 15.58 -4.31
CA GLY A 106 -14.59 16.60 -4.33
C GLY A 106 -13.72 16.69 -3.07
N HIS A 107 -13.76 15.66 -2.21
CA HIS A 107 -12.80 15.54 -1.11
C HIS A 107 -11.39 15.31 -1.65
N LYS A 108 -10.42 16.05 -1.12
CA LYS A 108 -9.00 15.86 -1.40
C LYS A 108 -8.41 14.88 -0.40
N ARG A 109 -7.76 13.83 -0.90
CA ARG A 109 -7.04 12.83 -0.12
C ARG A 109 -5.75 12.48 -0.87
N ASP A 110 -4.64 12.52 -0.15
CA ASP A 110 -3.36 12.04 -0.66
C ASP A 110 -3.23 10.55 -0.38
N LYS A 111 -2.46 9.85 -1.22
CA LYS A 111 -2.17 8.44 -0.98
C LYS A 111 -1.14 8.29 0.14
N PRO A 112 -1.28 7.28 1.01
CA PRO A 112 -0.25 7.00 1.98
C PRO A 112 1.03 6.52 1.28
N VAL A 113 2.15 7.15 1.59
CA VAL A 113 3.44 6.94 0.91
C VAL A 113 3.90 5.48 0.96
N HIS A 114 3.66 4.78 2.08
CA HIS A 114 4.07 3.38 2.23
C HIS A 114 3.43 2.44 1.19
N GLN A 115 2.19 2.72 0.74
CA GLN A 115 1.51 1.92 -0.30
C GLN A 115 2.13 2.13 -1.69
N ILE A 116 2.77 3.26 -1.92
CA ILE A 116 3.39 3.60 -3.20
C ILE A 116 4.85 3.18 -3.25
N ASN A 117 5.56 3.17 -2.12
CA ASN A 117 7.00 2.93 -2.03
C ASN A 117 7.43 1.55 -2.60
N GLY A 118 6.55 0.56 -2.58
CA GLY A 118 6.80 -0.77 -3.18
C GLY A 118 6.54 -0.83 -4.70
N SER A 119 6.00 0.22 -5.30
CA SER A 119 5.67 0.27 -6.72
C SER A 119 6.79 0.93 -7.53
N ALA A 120 7.10 0.38 -8.71
CA ALA A 120 7.92 1.06 -9.72
C ALA A 120 7.21 2.27 -10.36
N LEU A 121 6.04 2.66 -9.84
CA LEU A 121 5.09 3.59 -10.46
C LEU A 121 4.91 4.88 -9.67
N GLY A 122 5.75 5.18 -8.68
CA GLY A 122 5.61 6.36 -7.81
C GLY A 122 5.54 7.71 -8.55
N GLN A 123 6.11 7.78 -9.76
CA GLN A 123 6.02 8.97 -10.62
C GLN A 123 4.96 8.86 -11.74
N ALA A 124 4.35 7.69 -11.91
CA ALA A 124 3.28 7.48 -12.89
C ALA A 124 1.94 8.00 -12.34
N GLY A 125 0.94 8.12 -13.23
CA GLY A 125 -0.41 8.55 -12.84
C GLY A 125 -0.96 7.73 -11.67
N PHE A 126 -0.81 6.40 -11.68
CA PHE A 126 -1.30 5.55 -10.59
C PHE A 126 -0.58 5.77 -9.25
N GLY A 127 0.75 5.91 -9.22
CA GLY A 127 1.50 6.07 -7.98
C GLY A 127 1.62 7.50 -7.48
N THR A 128 1.03 8.48 -8.17
CA THR A 128 1.08 9.88 -7.72
C THR A 128 0.37 10.03 -6.38
N VAL A 129 1.12 10.51 -5.36
CA VAL A 129 0.66 10.68 -3.97
C VAL A 129 -0.25 11.89 -3.83
N ASP A 130 0.20 13.05 -4.28
CA ASP A 130 -0.53 14.32 -4.19
C ASP A 130 -1.81 14.29 -5.04
N HIS A 131 -2.94 14.67 -4.43
CA HIS A 131 -4.25 14.67 -5.07
C HIS A 131 -4.31 15.55 -6.33
N ASP A 132 -3.82 16.78 -6.26
CA ASP A 132 -3.97 17.77 -7.33
C ASP A 132 -3.09 17.40 -8.53
N VAL A 133 -1.86 16.93 -8.28
CA VAL A 133 -0.97 16.39 -9.30
C VAL A 133 -1.57 15.13 -9.91
N HIS A 134 -2.13 14.22 -9.11
CA HIS A 134 -2.82 13.03 -9.61
C HIS A 134 -4.00 13.41 -10.53
N ARG A 135 -4.81 14.39 -10.12
CA ARG A 135 -5.94 14.91 -10.90
C ARG A 135 -5.48 15.47 -12.24
N LEU A 136 -4.44 16.31 -12.26
CA LEU A 136 -3.86 16.86 -13.49
C LEU A 136 -3.37 15.77 -14.45
N ARG A 137 -2.74 14.71 -13.91
CA ARG A 137 -2.25 13.57 -14.71
C ARG A 137 -3.39 12.67 -15.22
N ARG A 138 -4.48 12.50 -14.45
CA ARG A 138 -5.61 11.62 -14.78
C ARG A 138 -6.54 12.20 -15.85
N ILE A 139 -6.75 13.51 -15.87
CA ILE A 139 -7.73 14.17 -16.77
C ILE A 139 -7.49 13.84 -18.26
N PRO A 140 -6.26 13.95 -18.81
CA PRO A 140 -6.02 13.63 -20.21
C PRO A 140 -6.29 12.16 -20.56
N LEU A 141 -5.96 11.24 -19.64
CA LEU A 141 -6.14 9.80 -19.81
C LEU A 141 -7.62 9.40 -19.83
N ALA A 142 -8.47 10.09 -19.07
CA ALA A 142 -9.90 9.78 -18.97
C ALA A 142 -10.62 9.79 -20.33
N LYS A 143 -10.14 10.60 -21.30
CA LYS A 143 -10.71 10.66 -22.66
C LYS A 143 -10.63 9.33 -23.40
N PHE A 144 -9.57 8.55 -23.16
CA PHE A 144 -9.40 7.23 -23.78
C PHE A 144 -10.36 6.17 -23.23
N PHE A 145 -10.97 6.42 -22.08
CA PHE A 145 -11.95 5.54 -21.44
C PHE A 145 -13.39 6.09 -21.54
N SER A 146 -13.62 7.06 -22.43
CA SER A 146 -14.96 7.58 -22.69
C SER A 146 -15.81 6.56 -23.47
N ARG A 147 -17.14 6.58 -23.30
CA ARG A 147 -18.05 5.69 -24.02
C ARG A 147 -17.86 5.73 -25.54
N SER A 148 -17.63 6.92 -26.10
CA SER A 148 -17.38 7.10 -27.54
C SER A 148 -16.06 6.46 -27.99
N MET A 149 -15.00 6.59 -27.18
CA MET A 149 -13.73 5.93 -27.48
C MET A 149 -13.85 4.40 -27.40
N ILE A 150 -14.55 3.89 -26.38
CA ILE A 150 -14.77 2.45 -26.22
C ILE A 150 -15.57 1.91 -27.40
N ALA A 151 -16.69 2.55 -27.77
CA ALA A 151 -17.50 2.13 -28.93
C ALA A 151 -16.69 2.17 -30.24
N ARG A 152 -15.82 3.16 -30.40
CA ARG A 152 -14.94 3.26 -31.58
C ARG A 152 -13.94 2.10 -31.66
N LEU A 153 -13.36 1.70 -30.53
CA LEU A 153 -12.33 0.65 -30.46
C LEU A 153 -12.91 -0.76 -30.41
N GLU A 154 -14.21 -0.91 -30.20
CA GLU A 154 -14.87 -2.21 -30.04
C GLU A 154 -14.60 -3.16 -31.21
N GLY A 155 -14.75 -2.68 -32.45
CA GLY A 155 -14.51 -3.48 -33.66
C GLY A 155 -13.05 -3.93 -33.79
N ASP A 156 -12.09 -3.06 -33.45
CA ASP A 156 -10.67 -3.39 -33.49
C ASP A 156 -10.33 -4.49 -32.47
N ILE A 157 -10.87 -4.38 -31.25
CA ILE A 157 -10.70 -5.38 -30.20
C ILE A 157 -11.31 -6.71 -30.65
N GLN A 158 -12.54 -6.70 -31.17
CA GLN A 158 -13.20 -7.91 -31.69
C GLN A 158 -12.36 -8.57 -32.79
N GLY A 159 -11.77 -7.79 -33.70
CA GLY A 159 -10.88 -8.30 -34.73
C GLY A 159 -9.63 -8.99 -34.17
N GLN A 160 -9.02 -8.48 -33.09
CA GLN A 160 -7.88 -9.14 -32.45
C GLN A 160 -8.28 -10.40 -31.69
N VAL A 161 -9.45 -10.38 -31.01
CA VAL A 161 -10.01 -11.55 -30.34
C VAL A 161 -10.28 -12.66 -31.34
N GLN A 162 -10.90 -12.35 -32.49
CA GLN A 162 -11.15 -13.34 -33.53
C GLN A 162 -9.86 -13.98 -34.04
N LYS A 163 -8.83 -13.16 -34.33
CA LYS A 163 -7.50 -13.67 -34.73
C LYS A 163 -6.89 -14.60 -33.69
N LEU A 164 -7.07 -14.32 -32.40
CA LEU A 164 -6.61 -15.19 -31.33
C LEU A 164 -7.38 -16.52 -31.32
N CYS A 165 -8.71 -16.47 -31.42
CA CYS A 165 -9.56 -17.67 -31.50
C CYS A 165 -9.19 -18.56 -32.68
N ASP A 166 -9.02 -17.98 -33.87
CA ASP A 166 -8.65 -18.72 -35.09
C ASP A 166 -7.32 -19.48 -34.90
N LYS A 167 -6.33 -18.83 -34.29
CA LYS A 167 -5.02 -19.46 -34.00
C LYS A 167 -5.13 -20.59 -32.98
N LEU A 168 -5.92 -20.42 -31.92
CA LEU A 168 -6.12 -21.46 -30.91
C LEU A 168 -6.84 -22.68 -31.51
N LEU A 169 -7.89 -22.46 -32.31
CA LEU A 169 -8.61 -23.54 -32.98
C LEU A 169 -7.74 -24.30 -33.99
N ALA A 170 -6.90 -23.58 -34.74
CA ALA A 170 -5.96 -24.20 -35.67
C ALA A 170 -4.89 -25.06 -34.97
N GLN A 171 -4.54 -24.77 -33.71
CA GLN A 171 -3.60 -25.59 -32.93
C GLN A 171 -4.28 -26.72 -32.16
N SER A 172 -5.54 -26.57 -31.75
CA SER A 172 -6.29 -27.61 -31.01
C SER A 172 -6.64 -28.84 -31.85
N GLY A 173 -6.54 -28.76 -33.19
CA GLY A 173 -6.77 -29.88 -34.11
C GLY A 173 -5.52 -30.70 -34.46
N LYS A 174 -4.40 -30.47 -33.76
CA LYS A 174 -3.18 -31.28 -33.80
C LYS A 174 -2.98 -31.99 -32.47
#